data_AF-A0A9E3GCE2-F1
#
_entry.id   AF-A0A9E3GCE2-F1
#
_cell.length_a   1.000
_cell.length_b   1.000
_cell.length_c   1.000
_cell.angle_alpha   90.00
_cell.angle_beta   90.00
_cell.angle_gamma   90.00
#
_symmetry.space_group_name_H-M   'P 1'
#
loop_
_entity.id
_entity.type
_entity.pdbx_description
1 polymer ?
#
loop_
_entity_poly.entity_id
_entity_poly.type
_entity_poly.pdbx_seq_one_letter_code
_entity_poly.pdbx_strand_id
1 'polypeptide(L)' 'ESFKAWGQMDRVELPTGVASFPGEVLGAPRTWCDPVYNITHWTTMPRGGHFAAFEQPELFVEDLRAFFATVR' A
#
# COMPACT_ATOMS: atom_id res chain seq x y z
N GLU A 1 5.64 -18.98 7.37
CA GLU A 1 5.39 -18.70 5.94
C GLU A 1 5.22 -17.21 5.61
N SER A 2 5.95 -16.27 6.22
CA SER A 2 6.88 -15.40 5.48
C SER A 2 7.65 -14.50 6.46
N PHE A 3 8.79 -15.00 6.94
CA PHE A 3 9.81 -14.21 7.62
C PHE A 3 11.16 -14.69 7.09
N LYS A 4 11.52 -14.34 5.85
CA LYS A 4 12.91 -14.32 5.41
C LYS A 4 13.36 -12.87 5.54
N ALA A 5 14.03 -12.55 6.64
CA ALA A 5 15.49 -12.56 6.76
C ALA A 5 16.05 -11.18 6.38
N TRP A 6 16.42 -10.47 7.43
CA TRP A 6 17.05 -9.16 7.49
C TRP A 6 18.38 -9.11 6.71
N GLY A 7 18.33 -8.94 5.39
CA GLY A 7 19.56 -8.75 4.60
C GLY A 7 19.41 -8.70 3.08
N GLN A 8 18.39 -9.36 2.51
CA GLN A 8 18.03 -9.23 1.10
C GLN A 8 16.51 -9.15 1.01
N MET A 9 15.99 -7.94 0.81
CA MET A 9 14.58 -7.75 0.46
C MET A 9 14.44 -8.15 -1.00
N ASP A 10 14.15 -9.43 -1.25
CA ASP A 10 13.70 -9.88 -2.55
C ASP A 10 12.40 -9.13 -2.89
N ARG A 11 12.23 -8.81 -4.18
CA ARG A 11 11.03 -8.13 -4.67
C ARG A 11 9.78 -8.93 -4.30
N VAL A 12 8.75 -8.25 -3.81
CA VAL A 12 7.44 -8.85 -3.56
C VAL A 12 6.72 -9.04 -4.89
N GLU A 13 6.69 -10.27 -5.39
CA GLU A 13 6.06 -10.62 -6.67
C GLU A 13 4.52 -10.75 -6.58
N LEU A 14 3.97 -10.87 -5.37
CA LEU A 14 2.51 -10.93 -5.17
C LEU A 14 1.85 -9.58 -5.49
N PRO A 15 0.62 -9.58 -6.04
CA PRO A 15 -0.14 -8.35 -6.26
C PRO A 15 -0.18 -7.48 -5.01
N THR A 16 0.28 -6.25 -5.13
CA THR A 16 0.38 -5.29 -4.03
C THR A 16 -0.49 -4.08 -4.32
N GLY A 17 -1.36 -3.74 -3.37
CA GLY A 17 -2.15 -2.51 -3.37
C GLY A 17 -1.55 -1.46 -2.44
N VAL A 18 -1.51 -0.19 -2.87
CA VAL A 18 -1.01 0.93 -2.07
C VAL A 18 -2.04 2.05 -2.02
N ALA A 19 -2.48 2.40 -0.81
CA ALA A 19 -3.23 3.60 -0.52
C ALA A 19 -2.28 4.68 0.03
N SER A 20 -1.96 5.69 -0.78
CA SER A 20 -1.00 6.75 -0.44
C SER A 20 -1.72 7.92 0.23
N PHE A 21 -1.60 8.00 1.56
CA PHE A 21 -2.19 9.07 2.38
C PHE A 21 -1.24 10.26 2.56
N PRO A 22 -1.71 11.52 2.46
CA PRO A 22 -0.84 12.70 2.48
C PRO A 22 -0.19 12.98 3.84
N GLY A 23 -0.79 12.53 4.95
CA GLY A 23 -0.26 12.68 6.31
C GLY A 23 0.58 11.51 6.80
N GLU A 24 0.98 10.57 5.92
CA GLU A 24 1.88 9.48 6.27
C GLU A 24 3.29 10.02 6.61
N VAL A 25 3.93 9.45 7.64
CA VAL A 25 5.25 9.88 8.12
C VAL A 25 6.31 9.63 7.06
N LEU A 26 6.22 8.49 6.38
CA LEU A 26 7.07 8.12 5.26
C LEU A 26 6.24 8.16 3.98
N GLY A 27 6.06 9.36 3.42
CA GLY A 27 5.43 9.57 2.12
C GLY A 27 6.24 8.98 0.97
N ALA A 28 6.29 7.66 0.87
CA ALA A 28 7.07 6.94 -0.12
C ALA A 28 6.50 7.21 -1.52
N PRO A 29 7.26 7.89 -2.42
CA PRO A 29 6.82 8.07 -3.78
C PRO A 29 6.79 6.71 -4.48
N ARG A 30 5.86 6.55 -5.42
CA ARG A 30 5.66 5.30 -6.17
C ARG A 30 6.96 4.75 -6.78
N THR A 31 7.83 5.63 -7.27
CA THR A 31 9.13 5.27 -7.87
C THR A 31 10.06 4.54 -6.91
N TRP A 32 9.92 4.72 -5.60
CA TRP A 32 10.68 3.96 -4.60
C TRP A 32 10.08 2.57 -4.35
N CYS A 33 8.77 2.42 -4.54
CA CYS A 33 8.05 1.18 -4.29
C CYS A 33 8.06 0.24 -5.51
N ASP A 34 8.01 0.76 -6.73
CA ASP A 34 7.99 -0.01 -7.98
C ASP A 34 9.10 -1.08 -8.10
N PRO A 35 10.37 -0.83 -7.72
CA PRO A 35 11.42 -1.87 -7.80
C PRO A 35 11.29 -2.95 -6.72
N VAL A 36 10.56 -2.70 -5.63
CA VAL A 36 10.47 -3.59 -4.47
C VAL A 36 9.14 -4.37 -4.43
N TYR A 37 8.09 -3.87 -5.10
CA TYR A 37 6.76 -4.46 -5.08
C TYR A 37 6.17 -4.61 -6.49
N ASN A 38 5.40 -5.68 -6.71
CA ASN A 38 4.50 -5.81 -7.85
C ASN A 38 3.20 -5.02 -7.59
N ILE A 39 3.26 -3.70 -7.80
CA ILE A 39 2.14 -2.80 -7.54
C ILE A 39 1.11 -2.92 -8.67
N THR A 40 -0.03 -3.52 -8.37
CA THR A 40 -1.15 -3.68 -9.31
C THR A 40 -2.28 -2.69 -9.04
N HIS A 41 -2.27 -2.05 -7.87
CA HIS A 41 -3.27 -1.06 -7.46
C HIS A 41 -2.58 0.08 -6.70
N TRP A 42 -2.84 1.32 -7.09
CA TRP A 42 -2.30 2.51 -6.44
C TRP A 42 -3.36 3.60 -6.40
N THR A 43 -3.66 4.09 -5.20
CA THR A 43 -4.60 5.19 -4.98
C THR A 43 -3.93 6.30 -4.21
N THR A 44 -3.96 7.52 -4.76
CA THR A 44 -3.56 8.72 -4.03
C THR A 44 -4.77 9.26 -3.28
N MET A 45 -4.70 9.27 -1.95
CA MET A 45 -5.82 9.66 -1.09
C MET A 45 -5.88 11.18 -0.91
N PRO A 46 -7.09 11.75 -0.84
CA PRO A 46 -7.25 13.20 -0.72
C PRO A 46 -6.95 13.76 0.69
N ARG A 47 -6.97 12.92 1.74
CA ARG A 47 -6.81 13.31 3.15
C ARG A 47 -6.54 12.10 4.04
N GLY A 48 -6.11 12.33 5.28
CA GLY A 48 -5.71 11.31 6.27
C GLY A 48 -4.19 11.13 6.32
N GLY A 49 -3.71 10.38 7.30
CA GLY A 49 -2.29 10.15 7.52
C GLY A 49 -1.92 8.76 8.02
N HIS A 50 -0.97 8.71 8.95
CA HIS A 50 -0.34 7.47 9.41
C HIS A 50 -1.34 6.45 9.98
N PHE A 51 -2.43 6.91 10.61
CA PHE A 51 -3.47 6.04 11.13
C PHE A 51 -4.68 6.01 10.19
N ALA A 52 -4.46 5.82 8.89
CA ALA A 52 -5.48 5.87 7.83
C ALA A 52 -6.80 5.16 8.15
N ALA A 53 -6.74 3.94 8.71
CA ALA A 53 -7.93 3.17 9.08
C ALA A 53 -8.77 3.81 10.21
N PHE A 54 -8.14 4.60 11.08
CA PHE A 54 -8.81 5.34 12.15
C PHE A 54 -9.19 6.75 11.72
N GLU A 55 -8.33 7.43 10.96
CA GLU A 55 -8.53 8.80 10.53
C GLU A 55 -9.57 8.92 9.41
N GLN A 56 -9.57 7.97 8.47
CA GLN A 56 -10.43 7.95 7.27
C GLN A 56 -10.95 6.53 6.98
N PRO A 57 -11.77 5.95 7.87
CA PRO A 57 -12.19 4.55 7.77
C PRO A 57 -12.92 4.24 6.45
N GLU A 58 -13.76 5.15 5.96
CA GLU A 58 -14.49 4.95 4.70
C GLU A 58 -13.54 4.89 3.51
N LEU A 59 -12.62 5.86 3.38
CA LEU A 59 -11.63 5.89 2.29
C LEU A 59 -10.74 4.63 2.31
N PHE A 60 -10.31 4.22 3.50
CA PHE A 60 -9.51 3.01 3.67
C PHE A 60 -10.26 1.74 3.26
N VAL A 61 -11.50 1.56 3.73
CA VAL A 61 -12.30 0.36 3.44
C VAL A 61 -12.71 0.29 1.98
N GLU A 62 -13.05 1.43 1.36
CA GLU A 62 -13.37 1.49 -0.06
C GLU A 62 -12.19 1.05 -0.93
N ASP A 63 -11.00 1.57 -0.66
CA ASP A 63 -9.79 1.21 -1.40
C ASP A 63 -9.40 -0.25 -1.22
N LEU A 64 -9.51 -0.75 0.01
CA LEU A 64 -9.29 -2.16 0.33
C LEU A 64 -10.25 -3.04 -0.50
N ARG A 65 -11.54 -2.73 -0.52
CA ARG A 65 -12.52 -3.49 -1.32
C ARG A 65 -12.22 -3.41 -2.82
N ALA A 66 -11.84 -2.23 -3.32
CA ALA A 66 -11.48 -2.04 -4.72
C ALA A 66 -10.28 -2.93 -5.11
N PHE A 67 -9.21 -2.92 -4.32
CA PHE A 67 -8.06 -3.79 -4.55
C PHE A 67 -8.44 -5.28 -4.52
N PHE A 68 -9.14 -5.72 -3.46
CA PHE A 68 -9.53 -7.13 -3.32
C PHE A 68 -10.49 -7.61 -4.41
N ALA A 69 -11.24 -6.73 -5.07
CA ALA A 69 -12.04 -7.09 -6.24
C ALA A 69 -11.18 -7.46 -7.47
N THR A 70 -9.92 -7.01 -7.54
CA THR A 70 -9.00 -7.28 -8.66
C THR A 70 -8.17 -8.56 -8.50
N VAL A 71 -8.05 -9.08 -7.28
CA VAL A 71 -7.17 -10.22 -6.94
C VAL A 71 -7.94 -11.45 -6.42
N ARG A 72 -9.26 -11.44 -6.59
CA ARG A 72 -10.17 -12.53 -6.22
C ARG A 72 -10.12 -13.71 -7.19
#